data_AF-A0AB35N2Z3-F1
#
_entry.id   AF-A0AB35N2Z3-F1
#
_cell.length_a   1.000
_cell.length_b   1.000
_cell.length_c   1.000
_cell.angle_alpha   90.00
_cell.angle_beta   90.00
_cell.angle_gamma   90.00
#
_symmetry.space_group_name_H-M   'P 1'
#
loop_
_entity.id
_entity.type
_entity.pdbx_description
1 polymer ?
#
loop_
_entity_poly.entity_id
_entity_poly.type
_entity_poly.pdbx_seq_one_letter_code
_entity_poly.pdbx_strand_id
1 'polypeptide(L)'
;MQKAISKAVSDTVVERLKTPLIATFICSWIIVNHSTVLEFTFETLPNKVILAKNLKIDWWFDLWLPTIVSLGYILIIPALQLILDWGILKTIGKSRTNHDIEFARNSARSTVEYQTKLLDKELANWQSQKEDLLREVYGLNQKTSDLTEKIQNLNVEKNELDTSNKLIQKTINQALNNLESAYIVGSTDQRSREQLAEEVIEMLEPVINRNRDV
;
A
#
# COMPACT_ATOMS: atom_id res chain seq x y z
N MET A 1 53.34 -32.59 -43.29
CA MET A 1 52.90 -33.68 -42.38
C MET A 1 53.17 -33.39 -40.90
N GLN A 2 54.39 -33.04 -40.47
CA GLN A 2 54.71 -32.84 -39.04
C GLN A 2 53.81 -31.82 -38.30
N LYS A 3 53.45 -30.69 -38.93
CA LYS A 3 52.54 -29.69 -38.34
C LYS A 3 51.12 -30.21 -38.11
N ALA A 4 50.62 -31.08 -38.99
CA ALA A 4 49.28 -31.66 -38.86
C ALA A 4 49.22 -32.69 -37.72
N ILE A 5 50.29 -33.48 -37.55
CA ILE A 5 50.40 -34.48 -36.47
C ILE A 5 50.54 -33.78 -35.11
N SER A 6 51.40 -32.76 -35.02
CA SER A 6 51.57 -31.98 -33.78
C SER A 6 50.26 -31.30 -33.35
N LYS A 7 49.52 -30.73 -34.31
CA LYS A 7 48.21 -30.12 -34.05
C LYS A 7 47.17 -31.15 -33.59
N ALA A 8 47.08 -32.31 -34.26
CA ALA A 8 46.15 -33.36 -33.88
C ALA A 8 46.40 -33.92 -32.47
N VAL A 9 47.68 -34.09 -32.09
CA VAL A 9 48.06 -34.53 -30.73
C VAL A 9 47.73 -33.45 -29.71
N SER A 10 48.05 -32.18 -30.01
CA SER A 10 47.72 -31.04 -29.14
C SER A 10 46.21 -30.93 -28.91
N ASP A 11 45.42 -30.98 -29.97
CA ASP A 11 43.97 -30.86 -29.90
C ASP A 11 43.37 -32.02 -29.08
N THR A 12 43.89 -33.24 -29.24
CA THR A 12 43.48 -34.42 -28.45
C THR A 12 43.84 -34.27 -26.97
N VAL A 13 45.03 -33.77 -26.64
CA VAL A 13 45.46 -33.55 -25.26
C VAL A 13 44.63 -32.46 -24.60
N VAL A 14 44.38 -31.35 -25.31
CA VAL A 14 43.53 -30.25 -24.84
C VAL A 14 42.10 -30.72 -24.61
N GLU A 15 41.54 -31.52 -25.51
CA GLU A 15 40.19 -32.05 -25.37
C GLU A 15 40.06 -33.02 -24.20
N ARG A 16 41.07 -33.86 -23.96
CA ARG A 16 41.08 -34.78 -22.81
C ARG A 16 41.30 -34.06 -21.49
N LEU A 17 42.12 -33.01 -21.46
CA LEU A 17 42.29 -32.15 -20.27
C LEU A 17 41.03 -31.37 -19.89
N LYS A 18 40.07 -31.18 -20.80
CA LYS A 18 38.76 -30.62 -20.44
C LYS A 18 37.95 -31.56 -19.55
N THR A 19 38.29 -32.86 -19.52
CA THR A 19 37.64 -33.82 -18.63
C THR A 19 38.25 -33.68 -17.23
N PRO A 20 37.48 -33.31 -16.20
CA PRO A 20 38.00 -33.06 -14.86
C PRO A 20 38.77 -34.25 -14.27
N LEU A 21 38.37 -35.48 -14.59
CA LEU A 21 39.06 -36.71 -14.18
C LEU A 21 40.50 -36.80 -14.72
N ILE A 22 40.69 -36.53 -16.00
CA ILE A 22 42.00 -36.66 -16.65
C ILE A 22 42.92 -35.54 -16.19
N ALA A 23 42.41 -34.30 -16.10
CA ALA A 23 43.17 -33.16 -15.61
C ALA A 23 43.63 -33.35 -14.15
N THR A 24 42.71 -33.75 -13.26
CA THR A 24 43.03 -33.95 -11.85
C THR A 24 43.98 -35.13 -11.65
N PHE A 25 43.84 -36.20 -12.44
CA PHE A 25 44.79 -37.31 -12.45
C PHE A 25 46.20 -36.88 -12.87
N ILE A 26 46.33 -36.16 -13.99
CA ILE A 26 47.64 -35.67 -14.47
C ILE A 26 48.28 -34.74 -13.44
N CYS A 27 47.53 -33.77 -12.91
CA CYS A 27 48.03 -32.88 -11.85
C CYS A 27 48.44 -33.65 -10.60
N SER A 28 47.64 -34.62 -10.17
CA SER A 28 47.97 -35.47 -9.03
C SER A 28 49.22 -36.30 -9.28
N TRP A 29 49.39 -36.84 -10.48
CA TRP A 29 50.57 -37.62 -10.86
C TRP A 29 51.83 -36.76 -10.81
N ILE A 30 51.77 -35.53 -11.35
CA ILE A 30 52.88 -34.57 -11.29
C ILE A 30 53.24 -34.21 -9.85
N ILE A 31 52.24 -34.03 -8.97
CA ILE A 31 52.49 -33.71 -7.55
C ILE A 31 53.18 -34.87 -6.83
N VAL A 32 52.71 -36.10 -7.06
CA VAL A 32 53.27 -37.30 -6.43
C VAL A 32 54.69 -37.57 -6.95
N ASN A 33 54.88 -37.45 -8.26
CA ASN A 33 56.16 -37.68 -8.92
C ASN A 33 56.97 -36.41 -9.18
N HIS A 34 56.74 -35.36 -8.37
CA HIS A 34 57.36 -34.05 -8.58
C HIS A 34 58.88 -34.12 -8.59
N SER A 35 59.49 -34.98 -7.76
CA SER A 35 60.94 -35.14 -7.73
C SER A 35 61.49 -35.61 -9.08
N THR A 36 60.88 -36.64 -9.67
CA THR A 36 61.28 -37.17 -10.98
C THR A 36 60.98 -36.18 -12.11
N VAL A 37 59.84 -35.48 -12.06
CA VAL A 37 59.48 -34.47 -13.07
C VAL A 37 60.43 -33.28 -13.02
N LEU A 38 60.78 -32.79 -11.84
CA LEU A 38 61.69 -31.65 -11.67
C LEU A 38 63.12 -32.04 -12.06
N GLU A 39 63.60 -33.20 -11.61
CA GLU A 39 64.91 -33.73 -12.01
C GLU A 39 65.00 -33.87 -13.54
N PHE A 40 64.00 -34.47 -14.18
CA PHE A 40 63.96 -34.56 -15.64
C PHE A 40 63.87 -33.19 -16.35
N THR A 41 63.20 -32.21 -15.73
CA THR A 41 63.01 -30.88 -16.32
C THR A 41 64.32 -30.08 -16.32
N PHE A 42 65.04 -30.06 -15.21
CA PHE A 42 66.23 -29.23 -15.00
C PHE A 42 67.56 -29.88 -15.44
N GLU A 43 67.56 -31.17 -15.75
CA GLU A 43 68.77 -31.89 -16.10
C GLU A 43 69.23 -31.65 -17.57
N THR A 44 70.49 -31.94 -17.89
CA THR A 44 71.04 -31.79 -19.25
C THR A 44 70.55 -32.88 -20.21
N LEU A 45 70.47 -32.58 -21.52
CA LEU A 45 69.99 -33.51 -22.55
C LEU A 45 70.61 -34.93 -22.50
N PRO A 46 71.95 -35.12 -22.37
CA PRO A 46 72.52 -36.47 -22.26
C PRO A 46 72.08 -37.21 -20.98
N ASN A 47 71.93 -36.49 -19.87
CA ASN A 47 71.50 -37.05 -18.60
C ASN A 47 69.99 -37.37 -18.59
N LYS A 48 69.15 -36.62 -19.33
CA LYS A 48 67.71 -36.96 -19.51
C LYS A 48 67.52 -38.34 -20.13
N VAL A 49 68.37 -38.74 -21.08
CA VAL A 49 68.30 -40.07 -21.72
C VAL A 49 68.66 -41.17 -20.72
N ILE A 50 69.61 -40.91 -19.82
CA ILE A 50 70.02 -41.85 -18.77
C ILE A 50 68.91 -42.00 -17.72
N LEU A 51 68.32 -40.89 -17.29
CA LEU A 51 67.17 -40.89 -16.37
C LEU A 51 65.97 -41.63 -16.96
N ALA A 52 65.66 -41.42 -18.24
CA ALA A 52 64.57 -42.13 -18.92
C ALA A 52 64.81 -43.63 -19.02
N LYS A 53 66.07 -44.07 -19.21
CA LYS A 53 66.42 -45.51 -19.26
C LYS A 53 66.36 -46.20 -17.91
N ASN A 54 66.64 -45.46 -16.83
CA ASN A 54 66.66 -45.99 -15.46
C ASN A 54 65.35 -45.74 -14.70
N LEU A 55 64.33 -45.22 -15.37
CA LEU A 55 63.03 -44.95 -14.77
C LEU A 55 62.42 -46.27 -14.27
N LYS A 56 62.29 -46.40 -12.95
CA LYS A 56 61.58 -47.53 -12.32
C LYS A 56 60.14 -47.12 -12.11
N ILE A 57 59.24 -47.75 -12.84
CA ILE A 57 57.81 -47.54 -12.67
C ILE A 57 57.37 -48.29 -11.42
N ASP A 58 56.94 -47.56 -10.41
CA ASP A 58 56.28 -48.11 -9.24
C ASP A 58 54.77 -47.95 -9.39
N TRP A 59 54.08 -49.06 -9.65
CA TRP A 59 52.63 -49.07 -9.85
C TRP A 59 51.84 -48.42 -8.72
N TRP A 60 52.36 -48.44 -7.49
CA TRP A 60 51.65 -47.85 -6.36
C TRP A 60 51.70 -46.32 -6.43
N PHE A 61 52.88 -45.74 -6.60
CA PHE A 61 53.08 -44.29 -6.61
C PHE A 61 52.77 -43.65 -7.97
N ASP A 62 53.01 -44.37 -9.08
CA ASP A 62 52.83 -43.85 -10.44
C ASP A 62 51.40 -44.02 -10.97
N LEU A 63 50.59 -44.90 -10.39
CA LEU A 63 49.24 -45.16 -10.90
C LEU A 63 48.19 -45.08 -9.80
N TRP A 64 48.29 -45.93 -8.77
CA TRP A 64 47.21 -46.05 -7.77
C TRP A 64 47.06 -44.81 -6.91
N LEU A 65 48.15 -44.26 -6.38
CA LEU A 65 48.09 -43.12 -5.49
C LEU A 65 47.55 -41.85 -6.19
N PRO A 66 48.01 -41.47 -7.41
CA PRO A 66 47.40 -40.39 -8.18
C PRO A 66 45.93 -40.64 -8.57
N THR A 67 45.55 -41.90 -8.83
CA THR A 67 44.16 -42.27 -9.11
C THR A 67 43.27 -42.07 -7.88
N ILE A 68 43.72 -42.51 -6.70
CA ILE A 68 42.97 -42.36 -5.46
C ILE A 68 42.84 -40.87 -5.09
N VAL A 69 43.93 -40.10 -5.21
CA VAL A 69 43.92 -38.67 -4.90
C VAL A 69 43.02 -37.89 -5.86
N SER A 70 43.08 -38.16 -7.16
CA SER A 70 42.20 -37.50 -8.15
C SER A 70 40.72 -37.86 -7.94
N LEU A 71 40.41 -39.13 -7.68
CA LEU A 71 39.05 -39.56 -7.36
C LEU A 71 38.56 -38.93 -6.05
N GLY A 72 39.42 -38.92 -5.02
CA GLY A 72 39.15 -38.25 -3.75
C GLY A 72 38.85 -36.76 -3.95
N TYR A 73 39.67 -36.05 -4.72
CA TYR A 73 39.46 -34.63 -5.02
C TYR A 73 38.11 -34.37 -5.71
N ILE A 74 37.75 -35.18 -6.72
CA ILE A 74 36.47 -35.07 -7.44
C ILE A 74 35.28 -35.33 -6.53
N LEU A 75 35.41 -36.17 -5.51
CA LEU A 75 34.35 -36.46 -4.55
C LEU A 75 34.29 -35.44 -3.40
N ILE A 76 35.45 -34.93 -2.97
CA ILE A 76 35.55 -33.98 -1.87
C ILE A 76 34.91 -32.64 -2.25
N ILE A 77 35.07 -32.16 -3.49
CA ILE A 77 34.48 -30.87 -3.90
C ILE A 77 32.94 -30.87 -3.80
N PRO A 78 32.20 -31.81 -4.42
CA PRO A 78 30.76 -31.92 -4.25
C PRO A 78 30.35 -32.15 -2.79
N ALA A 79 31.10 -32.94 -2.02
CA ALA A 79 30.82 -33.17 -0.61
C ALA A 79 30.95 -31.88 0.22
N LEU A 80 32.00 -31.09 -0.02
CA LEU A 80 32.18 -29.77 0.60
C LEU A 80 31.05 -28.81 0.21
N GLN A 81 30.63 -28.82 -1.06
CA GLN A 81 29.51 -28.01 -1.51
C GLN A 81 28.21 -28.37 -0.77
N LEU A 82 27.91 -29.66 -0.62
CA LEU A 82 26.74 -30.12 0.13
C LEU A 82 26.79 -29.70 1.61
N ILE A 83 27.96 -29.76 2.25
CA ILE A 83 28.14 -29.34 3.64
C ILE A 83 27.94 -27.83 3.77
N LEU A 84 28.47 -27.04 2.84
CA LEU A 84 28.26 -25.59 2.80
C LEU A 84 26.79 -25.23 2.59
N ASP A 85 26.13 -25.88 1.64
CA ASP A 85 24.71 -25.67 1.35
C ASP A 85 23.84 -26.02 2.57
N TRP A 86 24.14 -27.13 3.24
CA TRP A 86 23.47 -27.50 4.50
C TRP A 86 23.73 -26.47 5.61
N GLY A 87 24.97 -25.98 5.74
CA GLY A 87 25.33 -24.94 6.70
C GLY A 87 24.59 -23.62 6.45
N ILE A 88 24.50 -23.19 5.19
CA ILE A 88 23.78 -21.99 4.76
C ILE A 88 22.28 -22.15 4.99
N LEU A 89 21.69 -23.30 4.63
CA LEU A 89 20.28 -23.59 4.87
C LEU A 89 19.96 -23.57 6.37
N LYS A 90 20.84 -24.11 7.21
CA LYS A 90 20.64 -24.14 8.66
C LYS A 90 20.77 -22.76 9.31
N THR A 91 21.68 -21.91 8.82
CA THR A 91 21.96 -20.59 9.42
C THR A 91 21.10 -19.46 8.83
N ILE A 92 20.83 -19.49 7.52
CA ILE A 92 20.20 -18.40 6.76
C ILE A 92 18.87 -18.84 6.13
N GLY A 93 18.46 -20.11 6.29
CA GLY A 93 17.26 -20.67 5.65
C GLY A 93 16.01 -19.80 5.79
N LYS A 94 15.72 -19.32 7.01
CA LYS A 94 14.58 -18.43 7.28
C LYS A 94 14.69 -17.05 6.60
N SER A 95 15.91 -16.53 6.43
CA SER A 95 16.15 -15.23 5.78
C SER A 95 15.98 -15.32 4.25
N ARG A 96 16.44 -16.42 3.64
CA ARG A 96 16.26 -16.65 2.18
C ARG A 96 14.80 -16.87 1.82
N THR A 97 14.03 -17.63 2.62
CA THR A 97 12.60 -17.81 2.34
C THR A 97 11.85 -16.48 2.38
N ASN A 98 12.16 -15.62 3.36
CA ASN A 98 11.53 -14.30 3.45
C ASN A 98 11.93 -13.38 2.29
N HIS A 99 13.20 -13.42 1.86
CA HIS A 99 13.67 -12.62 0.74
C HIS A 99 13.08 -13.09 -0.61
N ASP A 100 12.94 -14.40 -0.81
CA ASP A 100 12.32 -14.98 -2.01
C ASP A 100 10.83 -14.67 -2.07
N ILE A 101 10.12 -14.73 -0.93
CA ILE A 101 8.71 -14.30 -0.83
C ILE A 101 8.58 -12.80 -1.12
N GLU A 102 9.48 -11.98 -0.57
CA GLU A 102 9.46 -10.54 -0.79
C GLU A 102 9.79 -10.18 -2.24
N PHE A 103 10.77 -10.84 -2.86
CA PHE A 103 11.11 -10.67 -4.26
C PHE A 103 9.98 -11.13 -5.19
N ALA A 104 9.36 -12.28 -4.93
CA ALA A 104 8.20 -12.75 -5.68
C ALA A 104 7.01 -11.80 -5.53
N ARG A 105 6.77 -11.28 -4.32
CA ARG A 105 5.71 -10.30 -4.08
C ARG A 105 5.99 -8.97 -4.77
N ASN A 106 7.24 -8.50 -4.75
CA ASN A 106 7.64 -7.27 -5.43
C ASN A 106 7.62 -7.44 -6.96
N SER A 107 8.00 -8.60 -7.48
CA SER A 107 7.91 -8.93 -8.91
C SER A 107 6.45 -9.00 -9.38
N ALA A 108 5.56 -9.63 -8.59
CA ALA A 108 4.13 -9.63 -8.85
C ALA A 108 3.55 -8.20 -8.81
N ARG A 109 3.97 -7.37 -7.84
CA ARG A 109 3.56 -5.96 -7.73
C ARG A 109 4.12 -5.06 -8.84
N SER A 110 5.29 -5.38 -9.40
CA SER A 110 5.89 -4.66 -10.53
C SER A 110 5.27 -5.03 -11.87
N THR A 111 4.42 -6.06 -11.91
CA THR A 111 3.73 -6.44 -13.14
C THR A 111 2.63 -5.43 -13.43
N VAL A 112 2.57 -4.94 -14.67
CA VAL A 112 1.58 -3.96 -15.15
C VAL A 112 0.14 -4.44 -14.89
N GLU A 113 -0.11 -5.74 -14.99
CA GLU A 113 -1.42 -6.35 -14.71
C GLU A 113 -1.86 -6.21 -13.24
N TYR A 114 -0.93 -6.30 -12.29
CA TYR A 114 -1.27 -6.08 -10.87
C TYR A 114 -1.58 -4.60 -10.61
N GLN A 115 -0.81 -3.69 -11.20
CA GLN A 115 -1.01 -2.25 -11.03
C GLN A 115 -2.30 -1.76 -11.67
N THR A 116 -2.64 -2.26 -12.86
CA THR A 116 -3.93 -1.98 -13.53
C THR A 116 -5.10 -2.48 -12.70
N LYS A 117 -5.02 -3.70 -12.16
CA LYS A 117 -6.07 -4.24 -11.27
C LYS A 117 -6.21 -3.46 -9.96
N LEU A 118 -5.10 -2.97 -9.40
CA LEU A 118 -5.12 -2.11 -8.23
C LEU A 118 -5.80 -0.77 -8.54
N LEU A 119 -5.42 -0.16 -9.67
CA LEU A 119 -5.98 1.10 -10.15
C LEU A 119 -7.49 0.95 -10.40
N ASP A 120 -7.94 -0.12 -11.06
CA ASP A 120 -9.35 -0.40 -11.31
C ASP A 120 -10.14 -0.52 -10.00
N LYS A 121 -9.56 -1.19 -8.99
CA LYS A 121 -10.18 -1.33 -7.68
C LYS A 121 -10.27 0.01 -6.96
N GLU A 122 -9.22 0.83 -7.03
CA GLU A 122 -9.23 2.17 -6.47
C GLU A 122 -10.27 3.03 -7.18
N LEU A 123 -10.34 3.01 -8.50
CA LEU A 123 -11.28 3.78 -9.30
C LEU A 123 -12.73 3.40 -8.98
N ALA A 124 -13.02 2.10 -8.82
CA ALA A 124 -14.32 1.63 -8.36
C ALA A 124 -14.68 2.13 -6.94
N ASN A 125 -13.72 2.10 -6.01
CA ASN A 125 -13.92 2.62 -4.65
C ASN A 125 -14.17 4.13 -4.65
N TRP A 126 -13.41 4.89 -5.42
CA TRP A 126 -13.59 6.32 -5.62
C TRP A 126 -14.97 6.64 -6.20
N GLN A 127 -15.44 5.85 -7.16
CA GLN A 127 -16.76 6.02 -7.75
C GLN A 127 -17.87 5.77 -6.73
N SER A 128 -17.75 4.73 -5.90
CA SER A 128 -18.67 4.47 -4.79
C SER A 128 -18.72 5.63 -3.79
N GLN A 129 -17.56 6.13 -3.35
CA GLN A 129 -17.48 7.26 -2.41
C GLN A 129 -18.09 8.53 -2.99
N LYS A 130 -17.89 8.77 -4.29
CA LYS A 130 -18.50 9.92 -4.98
C LYS A 130 -20.02 9.81 -5.02
N GLU A 131 -20.56 8.62 -5.28
CA GLU A 131 -22.01 8.40 -5.26
C GLU A 131 -22.60 8.61 -3.86
N ASP A 132 -21.94 8.11 -2.82
CA ASP A 132 -22.38 8.30 -1.43
C ASP A 132 -22.36 9.78 -1.03
N LEU A 133 -21.28 10.51 -1.36
CA LEU A 133 -21.19 11.96 -1.14
C LEU A 133 -22.25 12.73 -1.91
N LEU A 134 -22.56 12.34 -3.15
CA LEU A 134 -23.63 12.98 -3.92
C LEU A 134 -24.99 12.79 -3.24
N ARG A 135 -25.29 11.57 -2.75
CA ARG A 135 -26.54 11.32 -2.00
C ARG A 135 -26.61 12.17 -0.74
N GLU A 136 -25.50 12.32 -0.02
CA GLU A 136 -25.43 13.18 1.17
C GLU A 136 -25.70 14.65 0.82
N VAL A 137 -25.06 15.17 -0.24
CA VAL A 137 -25.29 16.55 -0.73
C VAL A 137 -26.75 16.75 -1.14
N TYR A 138 -27.37 15.81 -1.86
CA TYR A 138 -28.79 15.90 -2.20
C TYR A 138 -29.67 15.91 -0.96
N GLY A 139 -29.38 15.05 0.02
CA GLY A 139 -30.13 15.00 1.28
C GLY A 139 -29.99 16.28 2.12
N LEU A 140 -28.79 16.87 2.17
CA LEU A 140 -28.54 18.14 2.86
C LEU A 140 -29.23 19.32 2.16
N ASN A 141 -29.22 19.35 0.82
CA ASN A 141 -29.92 20.37 0.05
C ASN A 141 -31.43 20.29 0.27
N GLN A 142 -32.02 19.10 0.30
CA GLN A 142 -33.43 18.92 0.59
C GLN A 142 -33.78 19.42 2.00
N LYS A 143 -33.00 19.02 3.02
CA LYS A 143 -33.19 19.52 4.39
C LYS A 143 -33.06 21.05 4.48
N THR A 144 -32.13 21.64 3.73
CA THR A 144 -31.93 23.08 3.68
C THR A 144 -33.14 23.77 3.05
N SER A 145 -33.69 23.19 1.98
CA SER A 145 -34.92 23.68 1.35
C SER A 145 -36.10 23.63 2.33
N ASP A 146 -36.32 22.49 2.99
CA ASP A 146 -37.40 22.31 3.96
C ASP A 146 -37.28 23.28 5.15
N LEU A 147 -36.07 23.49 5.67
CA LEU A 147 -35.80 24.46 6.73
C LEU A 147 -36.02 25.89 6.26
N THR A 148 -35.65 26.22 5.02
CA THR A 148 -35.87 27.55 4.43
C THR A 148 -37.36 27.83 4.30
N GLU A 149 -38.15 26.86 3.84
CA GLU A 149 -39.60 26.96 3.75
C GLU A 149 -40.24 27.13 5.14
N LYS A 150 -39.81 26.35 6.14
CA LYS A 150 -40.28 26.53 7.53
C LYS A 150 -39.95 27.91 8.08
N ILE A 151 -38.76 28.44 7.82
CA ILE A 151 -38.37 29.79 8.24
C ILE A 151 -39.27 30.82 7.56
N GLN A 152 -39.56 30.67 6.27
CA GLN A 152 -40.47 31.57 5.55
C GLN A 152 -41.87 31.56 6.17
N ASN A 153 -42.44 30.38 6.41
CA ASN A 153 -43.77 30.22 7.00
C ASN A 153 -43.83 30.82 8.42
N LEU A 154 -42.84 30.53 9.27
CA LEU A 154 -42.74 31.12 10.62
C LEU A 154 -42.60 32.64 10.58
N ASN A 155 -41.93 33.18 9.57
CA ASN A 155 -41.78 34.62 9.41
C ASN A 155 -43.10 35.28 8.96
N VAL A 156 -43.89 34.61 8.12
CA VAL A 156 -45.26 35.04 7.79
C VAL A 156 -46.14 35.05 9.05
N GLU A 157 -46.18 33.94 9.78
CA GLU A 157 -46.95 33.82 11.02
C GLU A 157 -46.54 34.88 12.06
N LYS A 158 -45.23 35.10 12.23
CA LYS A 158 -44.71 36.15 13.11
C LYS A 158 -45.17 37.55 12.69
N ASN A 159 -45.18 37.84 11.39
CA ASN A 159 -45.65 39.14 10.89
C ASN A 159 -47.16 39.30 11.10
N GLU A 160 -47.95 38.24 10.92
CA GLU A 160 -49.38 38.23 11.23
C GLU A 160 -49.64 38.50 12.72
N LEU A 161 -48.91 37.82 13.60
CA LEU A 161 -48.97 38.07 15.05
C LEU A 161 -48.55 39.50 15.42
N ASP A 162 -47.50 40.04 14.82
CA ASP A 162 -47.05 41.42 15.07
C ASP A 162 -48.10 42.45 14.61
N THR A 163 -48.73 42.23 13.45
CA THR A 163 -49.83 43.11 12.99
C THR A 163 -51.07 43.01 13.88
N SER A 164 -51.42 41.80 14.33
CA SER A 164 -52.50 41.59 15.30
C SER A 164 -52.21 42.30 16.62
N ASN A 165 -51.00 42.13 17.18
CA ASN A 165 -50.57 42.80 18.41
C ASN A 165 -50.59 44.32 18.28
N LYS A 166 -50.13 44.88 17.16
CA LYS A 166 -50.21 46.33 16.89
C LYS A 166 -51.66 46.82 16.85
N LEU A 167 -52.57 46.05 16.25
CA LEU A 167 -53.99 46.38 16.20
C LEU A 167 -54.61 46.35 17.59
N ILE A 168 -54.35 45.30 18.38
CA ILE A 168 -54.79 45.17 19.78
C ILE A 168 -54.29 46.35 20.60
N GLN A 169 -53.00 46.67 20.53
CA GLN A 169 -52.40 47.82 21.24
C GLN A 169 -53.07 49.14 20.83
N LYS A 170 -53.35 49.34 19.54
CA LYS A 170 -54.06 50.52 19.06
C LYS A 170 -55.47 50.60 19.63
N THR A 171 -56.23 49.51 19.61
CA THR A 171 -57.60 49.46 20.15
C THR A 171 -57.61 49.70 21.66
N ILE A 172 -56.68 49.10 22.40
CA ILE A 172 -56.53 49.33 23.84
C ILE A 172 -56.21 50.81 24.12
N ASN A 173 -55.25 51.39 23.40
CA ASN A 173 -54.90 52.80 23.56
C ASN A 173 -56.07 53.73 23.22
N GLN A 174 -56.87 53.40 22.20
CA GLN A 174 -58.08 54.16 21.87
C GLN A 174 -59.13 54.06 22.99
N ALA A 175 -59.37 52.85 23.52
CA ALA A 175 -60.29 52.64 24.64
C ALA A 175 -59.81 53.38 25.91
N LEU A 176 -58.52 53.32 26.22
CA LEU A 176 -57.92 54.05 27.35
C LEU A 176 -58.05 55.56 27.18
N ASN A 177 -57.75 56.10 26.00
CA ASN A 177 -57.89 57.53 25.73
C ASN A 177 -59.34 58.00 25.86
N ASN A 178 -60.31 57.20 25.41
CA ASN A 178 -61.74 57.52 25.53
C ASN A 178 -62.19 57.51 27.01
N LEU A 179 -61.68 56.57 27.81
CA LEU A 179 -61.91 56.52 29.26
C LEU A 179 -61.24 57.70 29.99
N GLU A 180 -60.02 58.06 29.60
CA GLU A 180 -59.26 59.16 30.19
C GLU A 180 -59.87 60.52 29.82
N SER A 181 -60.32 60.72 28.57
CA SER A 181 -61.06 61.92 28.18
C SER A 181 -62.37 62.07 28.96
N ALA A 182 -63.07 60.95 29.24
CA ALA A 182 -64.27 60.96 30.08
C ALA A 182 -63.96 61.23 31.57
N TYR A 183 -62.74 60.92 32.03
CA TYR A 183 -62.31 61.16 33.41
C TYR A 183 -61.80 62.60 33.62
N ILE A 184 -61.09 63.18 32.64
CA ILE A 184 -60.54 64.54 32.71
C ILE A 184 -61.63 65.60 32.45
N VAL A 185 -62.66 65.30 31.67
CA VAL A 185 -63.81 66.20 31.42
C VAL A 185 -64.90 65.98 32.47
N GLY A 186 -64.60 66.38 33.71
CA GLY A 186 -65.54 66.37 34.82
C GLY A 186 -66.66 67.43 34.77
N SER A 187 -67.11 67.93 33.61
CA SER A 187 -68.32 68.80 33.60
C SER A 187 -69.07 69.08 32.28
N THR A 188 -68.71 68.56 31.09
CA THR A 188 -69.41 68.96 29.85
C THR A 188 -69.82 67.87 28.87
N ASP A 189 -69.48 66.59 29.09
CA ASP A 189 -69.93 65.51 28.20
C ASP A 189 -71.23 64.87 28.74
N GLN A 190 -72.30 64.90 27.93
CA GLN A 190 -73.67 64.49 28.31
C GLN A 190 -73.89 62.96 28.27
N ARG A 191 -72.84 62.17 28.06
CA ARG A 191 -72.95 60.69 27.96
C ARG A 191 -73.03 60.07 29.35
N SER A 192 -74.02 59.20 29.56
CA SER A 192 -74.12 58.42 30.81
C SER A 192 -72.90 57.51 30.94
N ARG A 193 -72.42 57.26 32.17
CA ARG A 193 -71.34 56.28 32.44
C ARG A 193 -71.63 54.91 31.84
N GLU A 194 -72.91 54.56 31.73
CA GLU A 194 -73.39 53.32 31.11
C GLU A 194 -73.17 53.31 29.60
N GLN A 195 -73.41 54.43 28.90
CA GLN A 195 -73.17 54.54 27.45
C GLN A 195 -71.68 54.46 27.11
N LEU A 196 -70.82 55.04 27.96
CA LEU A 196 -69.37 54.95 27.80
C LEU A 196 -68.84 53.53 28.07
N ALA A 197 -69.40 52.84 29.07
CA ALA A 197 -69.08 51.45 29.31
C ALA A 197 -69.49 50.57 28.12
N GLU A 198 -70.65 50.85 27.52
CA GLU A 198 -71.17 50.11 26.36
C GLU A 198 -70.35 50.38 25.09
N GLU A 199 -69.97 51.63 24.81
CA GLU A 199 -69.06 51.96 23.68
C GLU A 199 -67.68 51.30 23.84
N VAL A 200 -67.12 51.27 25.06
CA VAL A 200 -65.84 50.61 25.33
C VAL A 200 -65.95 49.09 25.19
N ILE A 201 -67.06 48.49 25.65
CA ILE A 201 -67.34 47.07 25.45
C ILE A 201 -67.47 46.76 23.95
N GLU A 202 -68.22 47.56 23.20
CA GLU A 202 -68.40 47.40 21.75
C GLU A 202 -67.07 47.56 20.98
N MET A 203 -66.18 48.46 21.40
CA MET A 203 -64.84 48.61 20.80
C MET A 203 -63.91 47.42 21.11
N LEU A 204 -64.06 46.78 22.27
CA LEU A 204 -63.22 45.65 22.69
C LEU A 204 -63.77 44.28 22.26
N GLU A 205 -65.07 44.19 21.97
CA GLU A 205 -65.74 42.95 21.56
C GLU A 205 -65.15 42.30 20.28
N PRO A 206 -64.77 43.04 19.23
CA PRO A 206 -64.08 42.48 18.07
C PRO A 206 -62.70 41.91 18.39
N VAL A 207 -62.01 42.47 19.39
CA VAL A 207 -60.69 42.01 19.83
C VAL A 207 -60.81 40.73 20.67
N ILE A 208 -61.83 40.66 21.52
CA ILE A 208 -62.10 39.50 22.37
C ILE A 208 -62.57 38.30 21.54
N ASN A 209 -63.46 38.51 20.57
CA ASN A 209 -63.97 37.44 19.72
C ASN A 209 -62.88 36.88 18.78
N ARG A 210 -62.01 37.75 18.25
CA ARG A 210 -60.91 37.32 17.38
C ARG A 210 -59.81 36.51 18.09
N ASN A 211 -59.69 36.62 19.41
CA ASN A 211 -58.76 35.84 20.24
C ASN A 211 -59.34 34.50 20.71
N ARG A 212 -60.63 34.23 20.49
CA ARG A 212 -61.30 32.94 20.77
C ARG A 212 -61.25 31.95 19.60
N ASP A 213 -61.03 32.45 18.39
CA ASP A 213 -61.06 31.67 17.14
C ASP A 213 -59.65 31.29 16.62
N VAL A 214 -58.60 31.56 17.40
CA VAL A 214 -57.20 31.12 17.19
C VAL A 214 -56.86 30.05 18.22
#